data_AF-A0AAJ3NME2-F1
#
_entry.id   AF-A0AAJ3NME2-F1
#
_cell.length_a   1.000
_cell.length_b   1.000
_cell.length_c   1.000
_cell.angle_alpha   90.00
_cell.angle_beta   90.00
_cell.angle_gamma   90.00
#
_symmetry.space_group_name_H-M   'P 1'
#
loop_
_entity.id
_entity.type
_entity.pdbx_description
1 polymer ?
#
loop_
_entity_poly.entity_id
_entity_poly.type
_entity_poly.pdbx_seq_one_letter_code
_entity_poly.pdbx_strand_id
1 'polypeptide(L)'
;MTPVGAFPFEDGFVIGLSYGADVDWCRNIMASGRAAVTWRGQTFRLERPEIIPMSPTVLRAIPPYFRLPARELKQVVWLHR
;
A
#
# COMPACT_ATOMS: atom_id res chain seq x y z
N MET A 1 -13.18 6.72 6.01
CA MET A 1 -11.94 6.79 5.21
C MET A 1 -10.76 6.74 6.18
N THR A 2 -9.74 5.95 5.91
CA THR A 2 -8.55 5.86 6.76
C THR A 2 -7.38 6.46 5.99
N PRO A 3 -6.72 7.52 6.48
CA PRO A 3 -5.55 8.07 5.79
C PRO A 3 -4.40 7.08 5.93
N VAL A 4 -3.99 6.50 4.79
CA VAL A 4 -2.88 5.56 4.70
C VAL A 4 -1.85 6.08 3.71
N GLY A 5 -0.58 5.77 3.94
CA GLY A 5 0.49 6.08 3.00
C GLY A 5 0.40 5.17 1.78
N ALA A 6 -0.06 5.71 0.66
CA ALA A 6 -0.08 5.03 -0.64
C ALA A 6 1.01 5.62 -1.55
N PHE A 7 1.81 4.74 -2.16
CA PHE A 7 2.92 5.10 -3.02
C PHE A 7 2.76 4.41 -4.38
N PRO A 8 2.95 5.11 -5.51
CA PRO A 8 2.93 4.48 -6.83
C PRO A 8 3.99 3.38 -6.92
N PHE A 9 3.62 2.21 -7.43
CA PHE A 9 4.52 1.07 -7.60
C PHE A 9 4.10 0.26 -8.82
N GLU A 10 5.01 0.19 -9.80
CA GLU A 10 4.77 -0.44 -11.12
C GLU A 10 3.48 0.07 -11.78
N ASP A 11 2.52 -0.81 -12.04
CA ASP A 11 1.22 -0.52 -12.63
C ASP A 11 0.18 -0.01 -11.63
N GLY A 12 0.49 -0.06 -10.33
CA GLY A 12 -0.46 0.21 -9.25
C GLY A 12 0.11 1.02 -8.10
N PHE A 13 -0.26 0.64 -6.87
CA PHE A 13 0.14 1.32 -5.65
C PHE A 13 0.49 0.32 -4.55
N VAL A 14 1.54 0.62 -3.79
CA VAL A 14 1.82 -0.05 -2.52
C VAL A 14 1.33 0.81 -1.36
N ILE A 15 0.65 0.17 -0.41
CA ILE A 15 0.20 0.77 0.83
C ILE A 15 1.02 0.19 1.98
N GLY A 16 1.69 1.07 2.72
CA GLY A 16 2.48 0.67 3.88
C GLY A 16 1.60 0.17 5.02
N LEU A 17 1.86 -1.05 5.52
CA LEU A 17 1.17 -1.62 6.67
C LEU A 17 1.83 -1.17 7.99
N SER A 18 1.74 0.13 8.30
CA SER A 18 2.32 0.72 9.52
C SER A 18 1.86 0.07 10.82
N TYR A 19 0.67 -0.52 10.80
CA TYR A 19 0.08 -1.23 11.94
C TYR A 19 -0.05 -2.74 11.68
N GLY A 20 0.61 -3.27 10.63
CA GLY A 20 0.54 -4.67 10.23
C GLY A 20 -0.66 -5.01 9.35
N ALA A 21 -0.71 -6.27 8.86
CA ALA A 21 -1.78 -6.78 8.00
C ALA A 21 -3.11 -7.02 8.76
N ASP A 22 -3.09 -6.94 10.09
CA ASP A 22 -4.24 -7.22 10.94
C ASP A 22 -5.24 -6.06 11.06
N VAL A 23 -4.95 -4.93 10.42
CA VAL A 23 -5.83 -3.76 10.47
C VAL A 23 -7.08 -4.01 9.63
N ASP A 24 -8.23 -3.59 10.15
CA ASP A 24 -9.54 -3.80 9.52
C ASP A 24 -9.62 -3.31 8.07
N TRP A 25 -8.99 -2.17 7.74
CA TRP A 25 -8.98 -1.69 6.36
C TRP A 25 -8.24 -2.65 5.41
N CYS A 26 -7.14 -3.27 5.88
CA CYS A 26 -6.38 -4.23 5.09
C CYS A 26 -7.19 -5.50 4.89
N ARG A 27 -7.80 -6.03 5.95
CA ARG A 27 -8.71 -7.18 5.87
C ARG A 27 -9.88 -6.93 4.92
N ASN A 28 -10.49 -5.74 4.99
CA ASN A 28 -11.60 -5.38 4.11
C ASN A 28 -11.18 -5.32 2.65
N ILE A 29 -10.01 -4.75 2.33
CA ILE A 29 -9.48 -4.71 0.96
C ILE A 29 -9.17 -6.12 0.47
N MET A 30 -8.51 -6.94 1.28
CA MET A 30 -8.22 -8.34 0.93
C MET A 30 -9.50 -9.15 0.69
N ALA A 31 -10.55 -8.90 1.49
CA ALA A 31 -11.84 -9.57 1.35
C ALA A 31 -12.67 -9.08 0.14
N SER A 32 -12.63 -7.79 -0.18
CA SER A 32 -13.33 -7.23 -1.34
C SER A 32 -12.61 -7.51 -2.66
N GLY A 33 -11.29 -7.74 -2.60
CA GLY A 33 -10.43 -7.87 -3.77
C GLY A 33 -10.25 -6.57 -4.55
N ARG A 34 -10.76 -5.44 -4.05
CA ARG A 34 -10.74 -4.12 -4.71
C ARG A 34 -10.66 -2.97 -3.71
N ALA A 35 -9.99 -1.89 -4.09
CA ALA A 35 -9.88 -0.67 -3.30
C ALA A 35 -9.95 0.57 -4.18
N ALA A 36 -10.28 1.71 -3.59
CA ALA A 36 -10.16 3.00 -4.25
C ALA A 36 -9.17 3.86 -3.46
N VAL A 37 -8.15 4.38 -4.15
CA VAL A 37 -7.13 5.25 -3.57
C VAL A 37 -7.24 6.62 -4.20
N THR A 38 -7.44 7.65 -3.38
CA THR A 38 -7.37 9.04 -3.84
C THR A 38 -5.96 9.57 -3.62
N TRP A 39 -5.21 9.73 -4.71
CA TRP A 39 -3.85 10.24 -4.71
C TRP A 39 -3.78 11.54 -5.51
N ARG A 40 -3.23 12.59 -4.90
CA ARG A 40 -3.13 13.95 -5.50
C ARG A 40 -4.45 14.47 -6.10
N GLY A 41 -5.58 14.19 -5.44
CA GLY A 41 -6.91 14.61 -5.89
C GLY A 41 -7.53 13.74 -6.99
N GLN A 42 -6.84 12.69 -7.45
CA GLN A 42 -7.37 11.73 -8.42
C GLN A 42 -7.65 10.39 -7.74
N THR A 43 -8.84 9.84 -7.98
CA THR A 43 -9.23 8.53 -7.46
C THR A 43 -8.90 7.43 -8.46
N PHE A 44 -8.07 6.48 -8.02
CA PHE A 44 -7.71 5.27 -8.74
C PHE A 44 -8.48 4.09 -8.18
N ARG A 45 -9.18 3.37 -9.05
CA ARG A 45 -9.72 2.04 -8.70
C ARG A 45 -8.60 1.04 -8.89
N LEU A 46 -8.37 0.26 -7.86
CA LEU A 46 -7.32 -0.74 -7.81
C LEU A 46 -7.92 -2.08 -7.43
N GLU A 47 -7.32 -3.15 -7.91
CA GLU A 47 -7.82 -4.51 -7.82
C GLU A 47 -6.70 -5.47 -7.44
N ARG A 48 -7.08 -6.73 -7.17
CA ARG A 48 -6.15 -7.84 -6.92
C ARG A 48 -5.13 -7.52 -5.82
N PRO A 49 -5.58 -7.14 -4.61
CA PRO A 49 -4.66 -6.83 -3.52
C PRO A 49 -3.81 -8.04 -3.17
N GLU A 50 -2.49 -7.84 -3.09
CA GLU A 50 -1.51 -8.85 -2.73
C GLU A 50 -0.65 -8.34 -1.58
N ILE A 51 -0.43 -9.19 -0.57
CA ILE A 51 0.52 -8.88 0.50
C ILE A 51 1.89 -9.35 0.04
N ILE A 52 2.77 -8.40 -0.25
CA ILE A 52 4.14 -8.66 -0.64
C ILE A 52 5.11 -8.30 0.49
N PRO A 53 6.23 -9.03 0.65
CA PRO A 53 7.24 -8.69 1.63
C PRO A 53 7.86 -7.33 1.30
N MET A 54 8.25 -6.59 2.34
CA MET A 54 9.04 -5.38 2.13
C MET A 54 10.38 -5.75 1.48
N SER A 55 10.57 -5.33 0.23
CA SER A 55 11.77 -5.61 -0.55
C SER A 55 12.52 -4.31 -0.88
N PRO A 56 13.81 -4.39 -1.26
CA PRO A 56 14.56 -3.21 -1.72
C PRO A 56 13.89 -2.50 -2.90
N THR A 57 13.16 -3.23 -3.76
CA THR A 57 12.41 -2.68 -4.89
C THR A 57 11.24 -1.82 -4.42
N VAL A 58 10.45 -2.32 -3.46
CA VAL A 58 9.36 -1.56 -2.83
C VAL A 58 9.91 -0.33 -2.09
N LEU A 59 10.99 -0.49 -1.34
CA LEU A 59 11.62 0.60 -0.58
C LEU A 59 12.09 1.75 -1.49
N ARG A 60 12.49 1.45 -2.73
CA ARG A 60 12.88 2.47 -3.72
C ARG A 60 11.71 3.33 -4.18
N ALA A 61 10.51 2.76 -4.28
CA ALA A 61 9.29 3.49 -4.62
C ALA A 61 8.79 4.39 -3.48
N ILE A 62 9.16 4.06 -2.24
CA ILE A 62 8.86 4.90 -1.08
C ILE A 62 9.78 6.14 -1.08
N PRO A 63 9.23 7.37 -0.97
CA PRO A 63 10.02 8.59 -0.89
C PRO A 63 11.04 8.56 0.27
N PRO A 64 12.23 9.17 0.12
CA PRO A 64 13.32 9.07 1.11
C PRO A 64 12.92 9.45 2.53
N TYR A 65 12.09 10.50 2.68
CA TYR A 65 11.60 10.97 3.97
C TYR A 65 10.65 9.97 4.66
N PHE A 66 10.05 9.03 3.92
CA PHE A 66 9.25 7.93 4.45
C PHE A 66 10.02 6.61 4.61
N ARG A 67 11.26 6.49 4.10
CA ARG A 67 12.01 5.22 4.13
C ARG A 67 12.43 4.76 5.52
N LEU A 68 12.74 5.69 6.42
CA LEU A 68 13.13 5.37 7.80
C LEU A 68 11.96 4.73 8.58
N PRO A 69 10.76 5.36 8.64
CA PRO A 69 9.59 4.69 9.22
C PRO A 69 9.18 3.42 8.44
N ALA A 70 9.40 3.39 7.12
CA ALA A 70 9.03 2.24 6.31
C ALA A 70 9.94 1.02 6.50
N ARG A 71 11.16 1.17 7.03
CA ARG A 71 12.08 0.04 7.27
C ARG A 71 11.55 -0.97 8.30
N GLU A 72 10.73 -0.52 9.24
CA GLU A 72 10.09 -1.38 10.24
C GLU A 72 8.90 -2.16 9.66
N LEU A 73 8.44 -1.80 8.46
CA LEU A 73 7.36 -2.52 7.78
C LEU A 73 7.91 -3.83 7.23
N LYS A 74 7.42 -4.95 7.75
CA LYS A 74 7.77 -6.29 7.24
C LYS A 74 7.06 -6.63 5.93
N GLN A 75 5.90 -6.04 5.70
CA GLN A 75 4.98 -6.37 4.61
C GLN A 75 4.24 -5.12 4.16
N VAL A 76 3.85 -5.09 2.88
CA VAL A 76 3.02 -4.04 2.29
C VAL A 76 1.90 -4.69 1.47
N VAL A 77 0.80 -3.96 1.29
CA VAL A 77 -0.24 -4.37 0.34
C VAL A 77 0.07 -3.71 -1.00
N TRP A 78 0.29 -4.52 -2.01
CA TRP A 78 0.32 -4.08 -3.39
C TRP A 78 -1.09 -4.21 -3.99
N LEU A 79 -1.53 -3.13 -4.63
CA LEU A 79 -2.79 -3.01 -5.31
C LEU A 79 -2.51 -2.70 -6.77
N HIS A 80 -2.97 -3.55 -7.68
CA HIS A 80 -2.80 -3.37 -9.11
C HIS A 80 -3.88 -2.45 -9.69
N ARG A 81 -3.62 -1.85 -10.85
CA ARG A 81 -4.60 -1.02 -11.55
C ARG A 81 -5.45 -1.82 -12.53
#